data_AF-A0AA44SLW3-F1
#
_entry.id   AF-A0AA44SLW3-F1
#
_cell.length_a   1.000
_cell.length_b   1.000
_cell.length_c   1.000
_cell.angle_alpha   90.00
_cell.angle_beta   90.00
_cell.angle_gamma   90.00
#
_symmetry.space_group_name_H-M   'P 1'
#
loop_
_entity.id
_entity.type
_entity.pdbx_description
1 polymer ?
#
loop_
_entity_poly.entity_id
_entity_poly.type
_entity_poly.pdbx_seq_one_letter_code
_entity_poly.pdbx_strand_id
1 'polypeptide(L)'
;MKRVLITLTPLLSLFMLNVPVTHAADNSPDKMTCQEFINLNPKAMLPVAWWMLNEETVYKGGDSVSLNETDLTSIPQVIEYCKRNPQSKLYSFKDK
;
A
#
# COMPACT_ATOMS: atom_id res chain seq x y z
N MET A 1 -31.27 -58.95 13.20
CA MET A 1 -31.75 -58.13 12.08
C MET A 1 -30.87 -56.89 12.00
N LYS A 2 -29.98 -56.79 11.01
CA LYS A 2 -29.10 -55.63 10.81
C LYS A 2 -29.73 -54.73 9.75
N ARG A 3 -30.09 -53.51 10.12
CA ARG A 3 -30.35 -52.41 9.18
C ARG A 3 -29.53 -51.22 9.66
N VAL A 4 -28.30 -51.13 9.18
CA VAL A 4 -27.44 -49.96 9.36
C VAL A 4 -27.87 -48.97 8.30
N LEU A 5 -28.57 -47.92 8.73
CA LEU A 5 -29.00 -46.83 7.86
C LEU A 5 -27.81 -45.87 7.71
N ILE A 6 -27.11 -45.95 6.56
CA ILE A 6 -26.01 -45.04 6.22
C ILE A 6 -26.65 -43.80 5.59
N THR A 7 -26.80 -42.73 6.36
CA THR A 7 -27.22 -41.42 5.85
C THR A 7 -26.01 -40.70 5.27
N LEU A 8 -25.97 -40.54 3.94
CA LEU A 8 -24.95 -39.82 3.20
C LEU A 8 -25.27 -38.31 3.25
N THR A 9 -24.62 -37.55 4.13
CA THR A 9 -24.72 -36.08 4.16
C THR A 9 -23.63 -35.44 3.30
N PRO A 10 -23.94 -34.58 2.31
CA PRO A 10 -22.92 -33.87 1.56
C PRO A 10 -22.34 -32.73 2.43
N LEU A 11 -21.02 -32.76 2.68
CA LEU A 11 -20.30 -31.62 3.23
C LEU A 11 -20.18 -30.54 2.15
N LEU A 12 -21.07 -29.56 2.19
CA LEU A 12 -20.97 -28.35 1.41
C LEU A 12 -19.90 -27.45 2.05
N SER A 13 -18.62 -27.63 1.67
CA SER A 13 -17.54 -26.73 2.08
C SER A 13 -17.75 -25.36 1.42
N LEU A 14 -18.19 -24.37 2.21
CA LEU A 14 -18.12 -22.97 1.83
C LEU A 14 -16.65 -22.55 1.75
N PHE A 15 -16.12 -22.42 0.54
CA PHE A 15 -14.88 -21.70 0.30
C PHE A 15 -15.16 -20.22 0.57
N MET A 16 -14.72 -19.73 1.74
CA MET A 16 -14.75 -18.29 2.03
C MET A 16 -13.76 -17.62 1.09
N LEU A 17 -14.27 -17.00 0.02
CA LEU A 17 -13.50 -16.06 -0.78
C LEU A 17 -13.13 -14.89 0.14
N ASN A 18 -11.85 -14.74 0.45
CA ASN A 18 -11.33 -13.52 1.08
C ASN A 18 -11.51 -12.38 0.07
N VAL A 19 -12.66 -11.72 0.12
CA VAL A 19 -12.85 -10.44 -0.55
C VAL A 19 -11.97 -9.45 0.21
N PRO A 20 -11.02 -8.74 -0.43
CA PRO A 20 -10.32 -7.67 0.24
C PRO A 20 -11.38 -6.66 0.67
N VAL A 21 -11.56 -6.52 1.99
CA VAL A 21 -12.35 -5.45 2.58
C VAL A 21 -11.67 -4.17 2.12
N THR A 22 -12.32 -3.45 1.20
CA THR A 22 -11.94 -2.08 0.89
C THR A 22 -12.30 -1.26 2.12
N HIS A 23 -11.42 -1.25 3.12
CA HIS A 23 -11.43 -0.21 4.12
C HIS A 23 -11.40 1.10 3.34
N ALA A 24 -12.31 2.02 3.65
CA ALA A 24 -12.14 3.39 3.22
C ALA A 24 -10.82 3.83 3.86
N ALA A 25 -9.73 3.75 3.09
CA ALA A 25 -8.43 4.13 3.56
C ALA A 25 -8.57 5.59 3.98
N ASP A 26 -8.14 5.90 5.19
CA ASP A 26 -7.82 7.27 5.51
C ASP A 26 -6.86 7.74 4.42
N ASN A 27 -7.31 8.66 3.55
CA ASN A 27 -6.72 8.91 2.22
C ASN A 27 -5.35 9.59 2.30
N SER A 28 -4.78 9.68 3.50
CA SER A 28 -3.53 10.33 3.77
C SER A 28 -2.34 9.36 3.59
N PRO A 29 -1.29 9.77 2.85
CA PRO A 29 -0.10 8.94 2.61
C PRO A 29 0.60 8.40 3.86
N ASP A 30 0.49 9.06 5.02
CA ASP A 30 1.09 8.62 6.29
C ASP A 30 0.51 7.30 6.81
N LYS A 31 -0.72 6.96 6.40
CA LYS A 31 -1.40 5.71 6.78
C LYS A 31 -1.24 4.62 5.74
N MET A 32 -0.74 4.97 4.55
CA MET A 32 -0.55 4.06 3.42
C MET A 32 0.56 3.04 3.68
N THR A 33 0.31 1.78 3.34
CA THR A 33 1.32 0.73 3.25
C THR A 33 2.11 0.82 1.94
N CYS A 34 3.30 0.26 1.92
CA CYS A 34 4.08 0.13 0.70
C CYS A 34 3.34 -0.67 -0.39
N GLN A 35 2.53 -1.66 -0.01
CA GLN A 35 1.70 -2.40 -0.95
C GLN A 35 0.61 -1.53 -1.59
N GLU A 36 -0.05 -0.68 -0.81
CA GLU A 36 -1.03 0.27 -1.34
C GLU A 36 -0.36 1.30 -2.27
N PHE A 37 0.83 1.80 -1.90
CA PHE A 37 1.60 2.74 -2.72
C PHE A 37 1.97 2.17 -4.10
N ILE A 38 2.51 0.95 -4.18
CA ILE A 38 2.88 0.34 -5.46
C ILE A 38 1.66 -0.12 -6.28
N ASN A 39 0.48 -0.19 -5.67
CA ASN A 39 -0.80 -0.50 -6.33
C ASN A 39 -1.57 0.75 -6.79
N LEU A 40 -1.05 1.96 -6.51
CA LEU A 40 -1.65 3.19 -7.01
C LEU A 40 -1.67 3.23 -8.54
N ASN A 41 -2.52 4.10 -9.08
CA ASN A 41 -2.37 4.53 -10.45
C ASN A 41 -0.93 5.08 -10.63
N PRO A 42 -0.16 4.66 -11.67
CA PRO A 42 1.21 5.14 -11.87
C PRO A 42 1.34 6.67 -11.92
N LYS A 43 0.30 7.39 -12.37
CA LYS A 43 0.27 8.86 -12.38
C LYS A 43 0.16 9.48 -10.97
N ALA A 44 -0.35 8.73 -10.00
CA ALA A 44 -0.48 9.16 -8.61
C ALA A 44 0.75 8.80 -7.75
N MET A 45 1.59 7.85 -8.18
CA MET A 45 2.78 7.44 -7.41
C MET A 45 3.75 8.60 -7.18
N LEU A 46 4.02 9.38 -8.23
CA LEU A 46 4.97 10.50 -8.17
C LEU A 46 4.56 11.57 -7.12
N PRO A 47 3.35 12.16 -7.18
CA PRO A 47 2.96 13.18 -6.21
C PRO A 47 2.89 12.62 -4.77
N VAL A 48 2.50 11.35 -4.59
CA VAL A 48 2.47 10.73 -3.26
C VAL A 48 3.87 10.52 -2.69
N ALA A 49 4.81 10.01 -3.50
CA ALA A 49 6.21 9.85 -3.08
C ALA A 49 6.87 11.19 -2.77
N TRP A 50 6.64 12.20 -3.63
CA TRP A 50 7.17 13.54 -3.42
C TRP A 50 6.59 14.17 -2.15
N TRP A 51 5.28 14.03 -1.90
CA TRP A 51 4.64 14.50 -0.68
C TRP A 51 5.28 13.85 0.55
N MET A 52 5.39 12.52 0.60
CA MET A 52 5.99 11.82 1.74
C MET A 52 7.43 12.31 2.05
N LEU A 53 8.23 12.51 1.00
CA LEU A 53 9.62 12.98 1.10
C LEU A 53 9.71 14.44 1.58
N ASN A 54 8.81 15.29 1.11
CA ASN A 54 8.86 16.75 1.29
C ASN A 54 7.79 17.30 2.25
N GLU A 55 7.06 16.44 2.95
CA GLU A 55 6.05 16.86 3.93
C GLU A 55 6.75 17.55 5.10
N GLU A 56 6.74 18.88 5.02
CA GLU A 56 7.21 19.82 6.03
C GLU A 56 6.12 20.89 6.25
N THR A 57 6.13 21.55 7.40
CA THR A 57 5.21 22.67 7.67
C THR A 57 5.49 23.89 6.79
N VAL A 58 6.68 23.99 6.17
CA VAL A 58 7.10 25.09 5.28
C VAL A 58 7.97 24.54 4.15
N TYR A 59 7.62 24.83 2.90
CA TYR A 59 8.42 24.46 1.73
C TYR A 59 9.69 25.32 1.61
N LYS A 60 10.83 24.67 1.36
CA LYS A 60 12.16 25.34 1.32
C LYS A 60 12.68 25.65 -0.09
N GLY A 61 11.96 25.28 -1.14
CA GLY A 61 12.44 25.38 -2.53
C GLY A 61 12.20 26.72 -3.22
N GLY A 62 11.74 27.75 -2.50
CA GLY A 62 11.45 29.09 -3.06
C GLY A 62 10.03 29.20 -3.62
N ASP A 63 9.86 30.06 -4.64
CA ASP A 63 8.55 30.48 -5.15
C ASP A 63 7.87 29.46 -6.10
N SER A 64 8.58 28.41 -6.51
CA SER A 64 8.04 27.36 -7.38
C SER A 64 8.24 25.95 -6.79
N VAL A 65 7.24 25.10 -7.01
CA VAL A 65 7.30 23.68 -6.67
C VAL A 65 7.72 22.90 -7.91
N SER A 66 8.92 22.33 -7.87
CA SER A 66 9.46 21.48 -8.92
C SER A 66 10.30 20.37 -8.32
N LEU A 67 10.42 19.25 -9.03
CA LEU A 67 11.35 18.19 -8.65
C LEU A 67 12.79 18.72 -8.69
N ASN A 68 13.55 18.43 -7.64
CA ASN A 68 14.98 18.70 -7.57
C ASN A 68 15.81 17.41 -7.76
N GLU A 69 17.14 17.51 -7.77
CA GLU A 69 18.03 16.36 -7.96
C GLU A 69 17.87 15.29 -6.85
N THR A 70 17.58 15.71 -5.62
CA THR A 70 17.29 14.79 -4.51
C THR A 70 15.99 14.02 -4.76
N ASP A 71 14.93 14.68 -5.21
CA ASP A 71 13.66 14.02 -5.55
C ASP A 71 13.88 12.96 -6.65
N LEU A 72 14.62 13.31 -7.70
CA LEU A 72 14.91 12.42 -8.83
C LEU A 72 15.70 11.16 -8.42
N THR A 73 16.46 11.21 -7.33
CA THR A 73 17.23 10.08 -6.81
C THR A 73 16.48 9.31 -5.72
N SER A 74 15.79 10.00 -4.81
CA SER A 74 15.06 9.41 -3.69
C SER A 74 13.75 8.74 -4.12
N ILE A 75 12.99 9.29 -5.07
CA ILE A 75 11.71 8.70 -5.49
C ILE A 75 11.87 7.27 -6.04
N PRO A 76 12.84 6.98 -6.94
CA PRO A 76 13.14 5.61 -7.34
C PRO A 76 13.51 4.69 -6.16
N GLN A 77 14.24 5.21 -5.16
CA GLN A 77 14.60 4.45 -3.96
C GLN A 77 13.37 4.12 -3.10
N VAL A 78 12.39 5.02 -2.99
CA VAL A 78 11.11 4.77 -2.31
C VAL A 78 10.36 3.62 -2.99
N ILE A 79 10.26 3.67 -4.33
CA ILE A 79 9.60 2.62 -5.11
C ILE A 79 10.27 1.27 -4.89
N GLU A 80 11.60 1.24 -4.98
CA GLU A 80 12.39 0.02 -4.77
C GLU A 80 12.32 -0.49 -3.33
N TYR A 81 12.30 0.40 -2.34
CA TYR A 81 12.06 0.06 -0.94
C TYR A 81 10.69 -0.60 -0.76
N CYS A 82 9.64 -0.01 -1.31
CA CYS A 82 8.29 -0.53 -1.15
C CYS A 82 8.05 -1.85 -1.88
N LYS A 83 8.68 -2.07 -3.03
CA LYS A 83 8.68 -3.39 -3.68
C LYS A 83 9.30 -4.47 -2.79
N ARG A 84 10.37 -4.14 -2.05
CA ARG A 84 11.06 -5.08 -1.13
C ARG A 84 10.32 -5.25 0.20
N ASN A 85 9.53 -4.27 0.63
CA ASN A 85 8.92 -4.22 1.96
C ASN A 85 7.41 -3.92 1.88
N PRO A 86 6.58 -4.73 1.18
CA PRO A 86 5.18 -4.39 0.90
C PRO A 86 4.34 -4.21 2.18
N GLN A 87 4.69 -4.88 3.28
CA GLN A 87 3.99 -4.81 4.56
C GLN A 87 4.36 -3.58 5.41
N SER A 88 5.42 -2.85 5.05
CA SER A 88 5.84 -1.65 5.79
C SER A 88 4.92 -0.48 5.47
N LYS A 89 4.89 0.52 6.36
CA LYS A 89 4.26 1.81 6.05
C LYS A 89 5.12 2.58 5.05
N LEU A 90 4.51 3.36 4.17
CA LEU A 90 5.25 4.17 3.20
C LEU A 90 6.24 5.12 3.90
N TYR A 91 5.82 5.69 5.03
CA TYR A 91 6.57 6.71 5.76
C TYR A 91 7.78 6.16 6.52
N SER A 92 7.86 4.84 6.77
CA SER A 92 9.06 4.26 7.40
C SER A 92 10.30 4.31 6.50
N PHE A 93 10.16 4.74 5.23
CA PHE A 93 11.31 5.09 4.39
C PHE A 93 12.12 6.25 4.97
N LYS A 94 11.47 7.22 5.65
CA LYS A 94 12.15 8.40 6.21
C LYS A 94 13.06 8.07 7.39
N ASP A 95 12.87 6.92 8.01
CA ASP A 95 13.64 6.45 9.17
C ASP A 95 14.91 5.66 8.78
N LYS A 96 15.20 5.55 7.48
CA LYS A 96 16.26 4.70 6.92
C LYS A 96 17.50 5.51 6.53
#